data_AF-A0A2R6AHM3-F1
#
_entry.id   AF-A0A2R6AHM3-F1
#
_cell.length_a   1.000
_cell.length_b   1.000
_cell.length_c   1.000
_cell.angle_alpha   90.00
_cell.angle_beta   90.00
_cell.angle_gamma   90.00
#
_symmetry.space_group_name_H-M   'P 1'
#
loop_
_entity.id
_entity.type
_entity.pdbx_description
1 polymer ?
#
loop_
_entity_poly.entity_id
_entity_poly.type
_entity_poly.pdbx_seq_one_letter_code
_entity_poly.pdbx_strand_id
1 'polypeptide(L)'
;MVKGGNAIAEALVWSRFGAIRYAEATHVHLERKQRWSECFPDVRRLLERGLTVLATEYLDALFARKRVYSEFKRVITQFDVLATPTVSIPAPKIEEVLGNEDGDVRSVLTHNTVYASYIGVPALSIPTLKVEGLPVGVQLIADKFDELKLLEIASLF
;
A
#
# COMPACT_ATOMS: atom_id res chain seq x y z
N MET A 1 15.11 -5.87 15.28
CA MET A 1 14.92 -4.45 14.92
C MET A 1 16.18 -3.95 14.20
N VAL A 2 16.20 -4.03 12.86
CA VAL A 2 17.33 -3.54 12.04
C VAL A 2 17.12 -2.02 11.85
N LYS A 3 17.83 -1.21 12.64
CA LYS A 3 17.50 0.22 12.86
C LYS A 3 18.03 1.22 11.82
N GLY A 4 18.72 0.81 10.75
CA GLY A 4 19.37 1.74 9.81
C GLY A 4 18.71 1.85 8.44
N GLY A 5 18.58 0.71 7.72
CA GLY A 5 18.07 0.70 6.35
C GLY A 5 16.55 0.87 6.21
N ASN A 6 15.80 0.51 7.26
CA ASN A 6 14.34 0.44 7.19
C ASN A 6 13.68 1.84 7.10
N ALA A 7 14.26 2.84 7.79
CA ALA A 7 13.73 4.20 7.80
C ALA A 7 13.82 4.91 6.43
N ILE A 8 14.85 4.59 5.63
CA ILE A 8 15.02 5.17 4.29
C ILE A 8 13.99 4.58 3.32
N ALA A 9 13.79 3.26 3.37
CA ALA A 9 12.81 2.59 2.50
C ALA A 9 11.38 3.09 2.80
N GLU A 10 11.03 3.21 4.08
CA GLU A 10 9.76 3.76 4.53
C GLU A 10 9.56 5.22 4.08
N ALA A 11 10.56 6.10 4.31
CA ALA A 11 10.49 7.49 3.87
C ALA A 11 10.34 7.62 2.35
N LEU A 12 11.01 6.75 1.58
CA LEU A 12 10.89 6.72 0.12
C LEU A 12 9.49 6.29 -0.33
N VAL A 13 8.90 5.27 0.29
CA VAL A 13 7.53 4.85 -0.05
C VAL A 13 6.56 6.02 0.14
N TRP A 14 6.54 6.64 1.33
CA TRP A 14 5.56 7.68 1.62
C TRP A 14 5.77 8.99 0.83
N SER A 15 7.03 9.32 0.49
CA SER A 15 7.32 10.51 -0.33
C SER A 15 7.09 10.31 -1.83
N ARG A 16 7.04 9.06 -2.34
CA ARG A 16 7.02 8.78 -3.79
C ARG A 16 5.83 7.97 -4.28
N PHE A 17 5.22 7.13 -3.43
CA PHE A 17 4.07 6.31 -3.79
C PHE A 17 2.92 7.15 -4.38
N GLY A 18 2.66 8.32 -3.78
CA GLY A 18 1.61 9.22 -4.23
C GLY A 18 1.75 9.62 -5.70
N ALA A 19 2.96 9.92 -6.17
CA ALA A 19 3.20 10.35 -7.55
C ALA A 19 2.79 9.28 -8.57
N ILE A 20 3.18 8.02 -8.33
CA ILE A 20 2.78 6.88 -9.17
C ILE A 20 1.26 6.70 -9.11
N ARG A 21 0.71 6.58 -7.90
CA ARG A 21 -0.72 6.32 -7.70
C ARG A 21 -1.59 7.38 -8.37
N TYR A 22 -1.30 8.66 -8.14
CA TYR A 22 -2.12 9.75 -8.65
C TYR A 22 -1.98 9.90 -10.16
N ALA A 23 -0.76 9.86 -10.70
CA ALA A 23 -0.54 10.00 -12.14
C ALA A 23 -1.21 8.86 -12.92
N GLU A 24 -1.01 7.60 -12.50
CA GLU A 24 -1.58 6.45 -13.20
C GLU A 24 -3.11 6.38 -13.09
N ALA A 25 -3.67 6.57 -11.88
CA ALA A 25 -5.12 6.58 -11.71
C ALA A 25 -5.77 7.69 -12.55
N THR A 26 -5.17 8.88 -12.54
CA THR A 26 -5.65 10.01 -13.34
C THR A 26 -5.61 9.68 -14.82
N HIS A 27 -4.48 9.17 -15.31
CA HIS A 27 -4.30 8.80 -16.72
C HIS A 27 -5.37 7.80 -17.18
N VAL A 28 -5.60 6.73 -16.42
CA VAL A 28 -6.64 5.72 -16.71
C VAL A 28 -8.04 6.33 -16.79
N HIS A 29 -8.32 7.39 -16.04
CA HIS A 29 -9.63 8.03 -15.98
C HIS A 29 -9.76 9.32 -16.81
N LEU A 30 -8.72 9.72 -17.56
CA LEU A 30 -8.70 10.97 -18.32
C LEU A 30 -9.82 11.08 -19.36
N GLU A 31 -10.14 9.98 -20.06
CA GLU A 31 -11.18 9.96 -21.10
C GLU A 31 -12.58 10.28 -20.55
N ARG A 32 -12.76 10.17 -19.23
CA ARG A 32 -14.03 10.41 -18.53
C ARG A 32 -13.97 11.66 -17.66
N LYS A 33 -13.01 12.57 -17.89
CA LYS A 33 -12.80 13.80 -17.10
C LYS A 33 -14.06 14.63 -16.90
N GLN A 34 -14.91 14.73 -17.92
CA GLN A 34 -16.19 15.42 -17.89
C GLN A 34 -17.19 14.85 -16.86
N ARG A 35 -17.00 13.60 -16.44
CA ARG A 35 -17.84 12.91 -15.45
C ARG A 35 -17.24 12.89 -14.05
N TRP A 36 -16.06 13.47 -13.82
CA TRP A 36 -15.44 13.45 -12.49
C TRP A 36 -16.25 14.22 -11.44
N SER A 37 -17.14 15.11 -11.85
CA SER A 37 -18.13 15.74 -10.95
C SER A 37 -19.15 14.76 -10.37
N GLU A 38 -19.35 13.59 -10.98
CA GLU A 38 -20.21 12.51 -10.49
C GLU A 38 -19.50 11.63 -9.45
N CYS A 39 -18.17 11.71 -9.34
CA CYS A 39 -17.39 10.93 -8.38
C CYS A 39 -17.60 11.44 -6.95
N PHE A 40 -17.37 10.56 -5.97
CA PHE A 40 -17.23 10.98 -4.58
C PHE A 40 -16.12 12.05 -4.45
N PRO A 41 -16.27 13.04 -3.55
CA PRO A 41 -15.35 14.17 -3.47
C PRO A 41 -13.89 13.78 -3.27
N ASP A 42 -13.60 12.75 -2.48
CA ASP A 42 -12.26 12.21 -2.23
C ASP A 42 -11.63 11.61 -3.49
N VAL A 43 -12.39 10.83 -4.25
CA VAL A 43 -11.96 10.26 -5.53
C VAL A 43 -11.68 11.37 -6.53
N ARG A 44 -12.57 12.36 -6.63
CA ARG A 44 -12.39 13.51 -7.53
C ARG A 44 -11.10 14.27 -7.18
N ARG A 45 -10.87 14.59 -5.90
CA ARG A 45 -9.64 15.27 -5.44
C ARG A 45 -8.40 14.47 -5.82
N LEU A 46 -8.45 13.14 -5.72
CA LEU A 46 -7.34 12.26 -6.09
C LEU A 46 -7.01 12.35 -7.58
N LEU A 47 -8.03 12.31 -8.45
CA LEU A 47 -7.86 12.41 -9.90
C LEU A 47 -7.38 13.81 -10.30
N GLU A 48 -7.87 14.87 -9.66
CA GLU A 48 -7.40 16.23 -9.90
C GLU A 48 -5.93 16.40 -9.48
N ARG A 49 -5.49 15.78 -8.37
CA ARG A 49 -4.08 15.78 -7.94
C ARG A 49 -3.14 15.13 -8.96
N GLY A 50 -3.55 14.09 -9.68
CA GLY A 50 -2.67 13.48 -10.67
C GLY A 50 -2.41 14.35 -11.90
N LEU A 51 -3.27 15.35 -12.17
CA LEU A 51 -3.02 16.35 -13.22
C LEU A 51 -1.86 17.29 -12.87
N THR A 52 -1.49 17.40 -11.59
CA THR A 52 -0.41 18.27 -11.12
C THR A 52 0.91 17.53 -10.92
N VAL A 53 0.95 16.20 -11.08
CA VAL A 53 2.18 15.42 -10.96
C VAL A 53 3.05 15.64 -12.18
N LEU A 54 4.28 16.11 -11.98
CA LEU A 54 5.23 16.33 -13.06
C LEU A 54 5.79 14.99 -13.56
N ALA A 55 6.13 14.93 -14.85
CA ALA A 55 6.79 13.76 -15.43
C ALA A 55 8.10 13.42 -14.71
N THR A 56 8.86 14.44 -14.26
CA THR A 56 10.08 14.26 -13.47
C THR A 56 9.81 13.60 -12.12
N GLU A 57 8.76 14.01 -11.42
CA GLU A 57 8.37 13.42 -10.13
C GLU A 57 7.90 11.97 -10.29
N TYR A 58 7.15 11.68 -11.36
CA TYR A 58 6.73 10.32 -11.70
C TYR A 58 7.93 9.42 -12.00
N LEU A 59 8.89 9.89 -12.82
CA LEU A 59 10.11 9.14 -13.12
C LEU A 59 10.96 8.91 -11.87
N ASP A 60 11.15 9.93 -11.03
CA ASP A 60 11.83 9.81 -9.73
C ASP A 60 11.16 8.77 -8.83
N ALA A 61 9.82 8.74 -8.81
CA ALA A 61 9.07 7.77 -8.05
C ALA A 61 9.23 6.33 -8.58
N LEU A 62 9.33 6.14 -9.90
CA LEU A 62 9.64 4.83 -10.49
C LEU A 62 11.06 4.37 -10.13
N PHE A 63 12.05 5.27 -10.10
CA PHE A 63 13.39 4.94 -9.62
C PHE A 63 13.40 4.59 -8.13
N ALA A 64 12.68 5.36 -7.30
CA ALA A 64 12.53 5.09 -5.88
C ALA A 64 11.90 3.71 -5.64
N ARG A 65 10.86 3.34 -6.40
CA ARG A 65 10.23 2.01 -6.34
C ARG A 65 11.25 0.87 -6.52
N LYS A 66 12.15 1.00 -7.51
CA LYS A 66 13.23 0.02 -7.74
C LYS A 66 14.19 -0.06 -6.55
N ARG A 67 14.57 1.09 -5.98
CA ARG A 67 15.44 1.16 -4.80
C ARG A 67 14.79 0.50 -3.57
N VAL A 68 13.52 0.78 -3.31
CA VAL A 68 12.78 0.14 -2.21
C VAL A 68 12.72 -1.36 -2.41
N TYR A 69 12.48 -1.86 -3.63
CA TYR A 69 12.54 -3.29 -3.91
C TYR A 69 13.93 -3.88 -3.65
N SER A 70 15.02 -3.19 -4.01
CA SER A 70 16.38 -3.65 -3.71
C SER A 70 16.63 -3.79 -2.21
N GLU A 71 16.17 -2.85 -1.39
CA GLU A 71 16.28 -2.94 0.07
C GLU A 71 15.41 -4.08 0.63
N PHE A 72 14.17 -4.22 0.16
CA PHE A 72 13.32 -5.35 0.50
C PHE A 72 13.98 -6.68 0.16
N LYS A 73 14.56 -6.80 -1.04
CA LYS A 73 15.22 -8.02 -1.52
C LYS A 73 16.37 -8.44 -0.60
N ARG A 74 17.14 -7.49 -0.05
CA ARG A 74 18.22 -7.78 0.92
C ARG A 74 17.70 -8.37 2.23
N VAL A 75 16.51 -7.96 2.66
CA VAL A 75 15.90 -8.44 3.90
C VAL A 75 15.23 -9.80 3.65
N ILE A 76 14.37 -9.90 2.64
CA ILE A 76 13.62 -11.14 2.36
C ILE A 76 14.53 -12.31 2.01
N THR A 77 15.74 -12.11 1.50
CA THR A 77 16.68 -13.23 1.26
C THR A 77 17.11 -13.98 2.53
N GLN A 78 16.82 -13.44 3.72
CA GLN A 78 17.12 -14.07 5.01
C GLN A 78 15.91 -14.82 5.60
N PHE A 79 14.74 -14.75 4.98
CA PHE A 79 13.49 -15.26 5.51
C PHE A 79 12.61 -15.86 4.39
N ASP A 80 11.79 -16.84 4.73
CA ASP A 80 10.82 -17.37 3.76
C ASP A 80 9.71 -16.36 3.45
N VAL A 81 9.26 -15.66 4.49
CA VAL A 81 8.23 -14.63 4.45
C VAL A 81 8.51 -13.54 5.50
N LEU A 82 8.00 -12.34 5.28
CA LEU A 82 7.83 -11.33 6.32
C LEU A 82 6.38 -11.33 6.81
N ALA A 83 6.18 -11.16 8.11
CA ALA A 83 4.85 -11.09 8.72
C ALA A 83 4.59 -9.73 9.37
N THR A 84 3.41 -9.17 9.13
CA THR A 84 2.91 -7.91 9.72
C THR A 84 1.43 -8.09 10.09
N PRO A 85 0.83 -7.26 10.97
CA PRO A 85 -0.62 -7.10 10.95
C PRO A 85 -1.07 -6.64 9.56
N THR A 86 -2.19 -7.15 9.02
CA THR A 86 -2.70 -6.67 7.73
C THR A 86 -3.12 -5.21 7.82
N VAL A 87 -3.82 -4.86 8.91
CA VAL A 87 -4.26 -3.50 9.23
C VAL A 87 -3.90 -3.25 10.69
N SER A 88 -3.42 -2.04 11.01
CA SER A 88 -2.90 -1.70 12.34
C SER A 88 -3.99 -1.44 13.40
N ILE A 89 -5.24 -1.28 12.98
CA ILE A 89 -6.40 -1.03 13.85
C ILE A 89 -7.57 -1.94 13.44
N PRO A 90 -8.50 -2.27 14.36
CA PRO A 90 -9.79 -2.85 13.98
C PRO A 90 -10.56 -1.95 13.02
N ALA A 91 -11.58 -2.52 12.36
CA ALA A 91 -12.41 -1.75 11.44
C ALA A 91 -13.05 -0.55 12.18
N PRO A 92 -12.77 0.70 11.75
CA PRO A 92 -13.40 1.87 12.34
C PRO A 92 -14.88 1.90 11.97
N LYS A 93 -15.67 2.62 12.77
CA LYS A 93 -17.07 2.89 12.45
C LYS A 93 -17.17 3.81 11.25
N ILE A 94 -18.29 3.74 10.54
CA ILE A 94 -18.53 4.59 9.36
C ILE A 94 -18.47 6.08 9.73
N GLU A 95 -19.03 6.46 10.88
CA GLU A 95 -18.99 7.85 11.36
C GLU A 95 -17.58 8.40 11.61
N GLU A 96 -16.58 7.55 11.83
CA GLU A 96 -15.19 7.94 12.07
C GLU A 96 -14.43 8.19 10.75
N VAL A 97 -14.97 7.71 9.62
CA VAL A 97 -14.31 7.77 8.31
C VAL A 97 -15.04 8.71 7.35
N LEU A 98 -16.36 8.80 7.44
CA LEU A 98 -17.19 9.56 6.50
C LEU A 98 -16.79 11.04 6.49
N GLY A 99 -16.48 11.56 5.30
CA GLY A 99 -15.97 12.92 5.08
C GLY A 99 -14.46 13.10 5.26
N ASN A 100 -13.74 12.07 5.72
CA ASN A 100 -12.29 12.05 5.92
C ASN A 100 -11.61 10.89 5.17
N GLU A 101 -12.21 10.43 4.07
CA GLU A 101 -11.81 9.22 3.34
C GLU A 101 -10.40 9.29 2.72
N ASP A 102 -9.89 10.50 2.48
CA ASP A 102 -8.54 10.80 2.01
C ASP A 102 -7.62 11.39 3.09
N GLY A 103 -8.03 11.32 4.37
CA GLY A 103 -7.29 11.80 5.54
C GLY A 103 -6.46 10.73 6.25
N ASP A 104 -6.09 11.00 7.51
CA ASP A 104 -5.14 10.18 8.29
C ASP A 104 -5.61 8.74 8.52
N VAL A 105 -6.91 8.54 8.67
CA VAL A 105 -7.48 7.19 8.85
C VAL A 105 -7.15 6.28 7.66
N ARG A 106 -7.13 6.83 6.44
CA ARG A 106 -6.72 6.08 5.24
C ARG A 106 -5.26 5.62 5.37
N SER A 107 -4.38 6.53 5.77
CA SER A 107 -2.95 6.24 5.92
C SER A 107 -2.71 5.14 6.94
N VAL A 108 -3.43 5.15 8.07
CA VAL A 108 -3.38 4.09 9.09
C VAL A 108 -3.88 2.75 8.52
N LEU A 109 -5.02 2.77 7.83
CA LEU A 109 -5.63 1.56 7.28
C LEU A 109 -4.79 0.89 6.18
N THR A 110 -4.04 1.67 5.40
CA THR A 110 -3.22 1.15 4.29
C THR A 110 -1.74 1.03 4.62
N HIS A 111 -1.31 1.37 5.85
CA HIS A 111 0.10 1.52 6.19
C HIS A 111 0.90 0.26 5.88
N ASN A 112 0.42 -0.92 6.26
CA ASN A 112 1.17 -2.16 6.08
C ASN A 112 1.02 -2.76 4.67
N THR A 113 -0.11 -2.51 3.98
CA THR A 113 -0.43 -3.12 2.68
C THR A 113 0.16 -2.35 1.49
N VAL A 114 0.50 -1.08 1.68
CA VAL A 114 1.11 -0.25 0.63
C VAL A 114 2.46 -0.82 0.18
N TYR A 115 3.25 -1.42 1.06
CA TYR A 115 4.61 -1.86 0.73
C TYR A 115 4.63 -2.93 -0.36
N ALA A 116 3.90 -4.03 -0.15
CA ALA A 116 3.88 -5.16 -1.09
C ALA A 116 3.32 -4.76 -2.46
N SER A 117 2.19 -4.05 -2.46
CA SER A 117 1.57 -3.52 -3.67
C SER A 117 2.49 -2.52 -4.40
N TYR A 118 3.16 -1.64 -3.66
CA TYR A 118 4.09 -0.66 -4.23
C TYR A 118 5.27 -1.32 -4.92
N ILE A 119 5.96 -2.29 -4.32
CA ILE A 119 7.13 -2.92 -4.97
C ILE A 119 6.78 -4.10 -5.89
N GLY A 120 5.51 -4.51 -5.91
CA GLY A 120 5.00 -5.58 -6.77
C GLY A 120 5.51 -6.95 -6.33
N VAL A 121 5.41 -7.24 -5.04
CA VAL A 121 5.69 -8.56 -4.45
C VAL A 121 4.39 -9.16 -3.91
N PRO A 122 4.26 -10.50 -3.87
CA PRO A 122 3.04 -11.13 -3.41
C PRO A 122 2.86 -10.96 -1.89
N ALA A 123 1.60 -10.75 -1.48
CA ALA A 123 1.20 -10.71 -0.08
C ALA A 123 -0.16 -11.39 0.11
N LEU A 124 -0.35 -12.02 1.26
CA LEU A 124 -1.55 -12.76 1.63
C LEU A 124 -2.00 -12.35 3.04
N SER A 125 -3.29 -12.09 3.25
CA SER A 125 -3.85 -11.84 4.58
C SER A 125 -4.58 -13.07 5.11
N ILE A 126 -4.22 -13.49 6.32
CA ILE A 126 -4.85 -14.60 7.05
C ILE A 126 -5.62 -14.02 8.24
N PRO A 127 -6.95 -14.23 8.35
CA PRO A 127 -7.70 -13.89 9.57
C PRO A 127 -7.17 -14.72 10.74
N THR A 128 -6.76 -14.08 11.85
CA THR A 128 -6.09 -14.78 12.96
C THR A 128 -6.85 -14.72 14.27
N LEU A 129 -7.44 -13.56 14.60
CA LEU A 129 -8.12 -13.35 15.87
C LEU A 129 -9.19 -12.27 15.78
N LYS A 130 -9.88 -12.05 16.90
CA LYS A 130 -10.81 -10.94 17.06
C LYS A 130 -10.33 -9.97 18.15
N VAL A 131 -10.35 -8.68 17.84
CA VAL A 131 -10.17 -7.60 18.81
C VAL A 131 -11.52 -6.91 18.95
N GLU A 132 -12.06 -6.86 20.17
CA GLU A 132 -13.39 -6.27 20.43
C GLU A 132 -14.52 -6.88 19.57
N GLY A 133 -14.40 -8.18 19.24
CA GLY A 133 -15.36 -8.89 18.38
C GLY A 133 -15.17 -8.70 16.88
N LEU A 134 -14.26 -7.81 16.45
CA LEU A 134 -13.95 -7.52 15.05
C LEU A 134 -12.76 -8.35 14.55
N PRO A 135 -12.78 -8.88 13.31
CA PRO A 135 -11.70 -9.70 12.77
C PRO A 135 -10.42 -8.87 12.54
N VAL A 136 -9.28 -9.45 12.92
CA VAL A 136 -7.94 -8.91 12.65
C VAL A 136 -7.10 -10.00 11.98
N GLY A 137 -6.31 -9.59 10.98
CA GLY A 137 -5.50 -10.50 10.16
C GLY A 137 -4.00 -10.24 10.27
N VAL A 138 -3.23 -11.27 9.93
CA VAL A 138 -1.79 -11.18 9.70
C VAL A 138 -1.54 -11.24 8.19
N GLN A 139 -0.75 -10.30 7.69
CA GLN A 139 -0.26 -10.25 6.33
C GLN A 139 1.10 -10.96 6.26
N LEU A 140 1.22 -11.91 5.35
CA LEU A 140 2.45 -12.54 4.95
C LEU A 140 2.90 -11.97 3.61
N ILE A 141 4.18 -11.64 3.47
CA ILE A 141 4.79 -11.08 2.25
C ILE A 141 5.96 -11.96 1.85
N ALA A 142 5.99 -12.42 0.61
CA ALA A 142 7.10 -13.20 0.05
C ALA A 142 7.79 -12.40 -1.07
N ASP A 143 8.86 -12.96 -1.64
CA ASP A 143 9.51 -12.35 -2.79
C ASP A 143 8.73 -12.58 -4.09
N LYS A 144 9.11 -11.87 -5.16
CA LYS A 144 8.50 -12.04 -6.48
C LYS A 144 8.49 -13.51 -6.89
N PHE A 145 7.33 -13.96 -7.35
CA PHE A 145 7.09 -15.32 -7.86
C PHE A 145 7.07 -16.43 -6.79
N ASP A 146 7.05 -16.07 -5.50
CA ASP A 146 6.91 -17.01 -4.37
C ASP A 146 5.45 -17.12 -3.85
N GLU A 147 4.44 -16.92 -4.71
CA GLU A 147 3.02 -17.02 -4.31
C GLU A 147 2.69 -18.41 -3.72
N LEU A 148 3.25 -19.48 -4.29
CA LEU A 148 3.00 -20.84 -3.82
C LEU A 148 3.47 -21.02 -2.37
N LYS A 149 4.63 -20.44 -2.00
CA LYS A 149 5.16 -20.46 -0.64
C LYS A 149 4.20 -19.80 0.35
N LEU A 150 3.59 -18.67 -0.04
CA LEU A 150 2.58 -18.01 0.80
C LEU A 150 1.35 -18.90 1.01
N LEU A 151 0.86 -19.55 -0.04
CA LEU A 151 -0.30 -20.43 0.03
C LEU A 151 -0.03 -21.69 0.87
N GLU A 152 1.16 -22.27 0.75
CA GLU A 152 1.59 -23.42 1.55
C GLU A 152 1.62 -23.06 3.05
N ILE A 153 2.27 -21.94 3.41
CA ILE A 153 2.29 -21.47 4.80
C ILE A 153 0.89 -21.20 5.31
N ALA A 154 0.04 -20.55 4.51
CA ALA A 154 -1.32 -20.21 4.90
C ALA A 154 -2.23 -21.43 5.10
N SER A 155 -1.97 -22.53 4.40
CA SER A 155 -2.73 -23.78 4.56
C SER A 155 -2.57 -24.44 5.93
N LEU A 156 -1.62 -23.98 6.75
CA LEU A 156 -1.36 -24.46 8.10
C LEU A 156 -2.18 -23.73 9.18
N PHE A 157 -2.94 -22.70 8.81
CA PHE A 157 -3.75 -21.87 9.71
C PHE A 157 -5.25 -22.10 9.45
#